data_AF-A0A937LPE1-F1
#
_entry.id   AF-A0A937LPE1-F1
#
_cell.length_a   1.000
_cell.length_b   1.000
_cell.length_c   1.000
_cell.angle_alpha   90.00
_cell.angle_beta   90.00
_cell.angle_gamma   90.00
#
_symmetry.space_group_name_H-M   'P 1'
#
loop_
_entity.id
_entity.type
_entity.pdbx_description
1 polymer ?
#
loop_
_entity_poly.entity_id
_entity_poly.type
_entity_poly.pdbx_seq_one_letter_code
_entity_poly.pdbx_strand_id
1 'polypeptide(L)'
;MQTSLTTDELLKILVSFNTISALPNIEMIDFIRDYINGYGIDTNIESTPDGSKADLIATFGPKIEGGIIISGHTDVVPVQGQNWDSDPFTLVNKNDRLYGR
;
A
#
# COMPACT_ATOMS: atom_id res chain seq x y z
N MET A 1 2.24 7.74 21.15
CA MET A 1 3.47 7.38 20.43
C MET A 1 3.07 6.36 19.38
N GLN A 2 3.30 6.65 18.10
CA GLN A 2 3.03 5.69 17.02
C GLN A 2 3.96 4.50 17.19
N THR A 3 3.40 3.30 17.29
CA THR A 3 4.19 2.07 17.33
C THR A 3 4.68 1.81 15.91
N SER A 4 6.00 1.75 15.73
CA SER A 4 6.59 1.37 14.43
C SER A 4 6.29 -0.09 14.16
N LEU A 5 5.73 -0.38 12.99
CA LEU A 5 5.45 -1.74 12.53
C LEU A 5 6.74 -2.35 11.98
N THR A 6 6.96 -3.64 12.24
CA THR A 6 7.95 -4.41 11.49
C THR A 6 7.55 -4.51 10.02
N THR A 7 8.51 -4.85 9.14
CA THR A 7 8.25 -5.04 7.71
C THR A 7 7.15 -6.08 7.45
N ASP A 8 7.17 -7.19 8.18
CA ASP A 8 6.18 -8.27 8.03
C ASP A 8 4.79 -7.85 8.52
N GLU A 9 4.70 -7.08 9.61
CA GLU A 9 3.43 -6.54 10.10
C GLU A 9 2.84 -5.52 9.12
N LEU A 10 3.65 -4.61 8.59
CA LEU A 10 3.23 -3.64 7.60
C LEU A 10 2.78 -4.35 6.31
N LEU A 11 3.57 -5.30 5.81
CA LEU A 11 3.23 -6.06 4.61
C LEU A 11 1.93 -6.85 4.79
N LYS A 12 1.69 -7.43 5.96
CA LYS A 12 0.44 -8.13 6.28
C LYS A 12 -0.78 -7.22 6.19
N ILE A 13 -0.65 -5.97 6.66
CA ILE A 13 -1.72 -4.97 6.55
C ILE A 13 -1.91 -4.57 5.08
N LEU A 14 -0.83 -4.26 4.36
CA LEU A 14 -0.91 -3.81 2.97
C LEU A 14 -1.55 -4.87 2.06
N VAL A 15 -1.19 -6.15 2.23
CA VAL A 15 -1.76 -7.28 1.47
C VAL A 15 -3.24 -7.55 1.82
N SER A 16 -3.70 -7.08 2.98
CA SER A 16 -5.11 -7.25 3.37
C SER A 16 -6.09 -6.35 2.62
N PHE A 17 -5.59 -5.28 1.97
CA PHE A 17 -6.42 -4.46 1.11
C PHE A 17 -6.65 -5.16 -0.23
N ASN A 18 -7.91 -5.43 -0.56
CA ASN A 18 -8.27 -5.97 -1.86
C ASN A 18 -8.28 -4.87 -2.94
N THR A 19 -7.09 -4.55 -3.44
CA THR A 19 -6.86 -3.53 -4.47
C THR A 19 -6.76 -4.14 -5.88
N ILE A 20 -7.50 -5.21 -6.17
CA ILE A 20 -7.58 -5.71 -7.56
C ILE A 20 -7.86 -4.53 -8.49
N SER A 21 -7.17 -4.43 -9.62
CA SER A 21 -7.14 -3.20 -10.44
C SER A 21 -8.51 -2.65 -10.86
N ALA A 22 -9.57 -3.47 -10.90
CA ALA A 22 -10.94 -3.02 -11.15
C ALA A 22 -11.65 -2.38 -9.92
N LEU A 23 -11.08 -2.51 -8.72
CA LEU A 23 -11.63 -2.08 -7.44
C LEU A 23 -11.00 -0.76 -6.95
N PRO A 24 -11.65 -0.08 -6.00
CA PRO A 24 -11.08 1.08 -5.30
C PRO A 24 -9.75 0.75 -4.60
N ASN A 25 -8.85 1.73 -4.48
CA ASN A 25 -7.64 1.64 -3.63
C ASN A 25 -7.63 2.66 -2.49
N ILE A 26 -8.65 3.50 -2.37
CA ILE A 26 -8.64 4.67 -1.47
C ILE A 26 -8.41 4.29 -0.01
N GLU A 27 -8.94 3.16 0.47
CA GLU A 27 -8.71 2.71 1.85
C GLU A 27 -7.22 2.38 2.13
N MET A 28 -6.53 1.77 1.16
CA MET A 28 -5.09 1.50 1.26
C MET A 28 -4.29 2.81 1.20
N ILE A 29 -4.70 3.73 0.34
CA ILE A 29 -4.07 5.06 0.22
C ILE A 29 -4.20 5.85 1.52
N ASP A 30 -5.38 5.86 2.13
CA ASP A 30 -5.64 6.51 3.43
C ASP A 30 -4.77 5.90 4.53
N PHE A 31 -4.65 4.57 4.57
CA PHE A 31 -3.76 3.90 5.52
C PHE A 31 -2.29 4.32 5.32
N ILE A 32 -1.79 4.32 4.07
CA ILE A 32 -0.41 4.72 3.77
C ILE A 32 -0.19 6.19 4.14
N ARG A 33 -1.16 7.07 3.83
CA ARG A 33 -1.15 8.48 4.22
C ARG A 33 -0.97 8.63 5.72
N ASP A 34 -1.82 8.00 6.51
CA ASP A 34 -1.81 8.14 7.96
C ASP A 34 -0.55 7.52 8.58
N TYR A 35 -0.07 6.41 8.00
CA TYR A 35 1.19 5.80 8.40
C TYR A 35 2.39 6.74 8.18
N ILE A 36 2.50 7.36 6.99
CA ILE A 36 3.59 8.30 6.64
C ILE A 36 3.47 9.61 7.46
N ASN A 37 2.27 10.17 7.57
CA ASN A 37 2.01 11.39 8.36
C ASN A 37 2.38 11.19 9.84
N GLY A 38 2.24 9.96 10.36
CA GLY A 38 2.69 9.57 11.69
C GLY A 38 4.18 9.81 11.97
N TYR A 39 5.00 9.91 10.92
CA TYR A 39 6.43 10.24 10.99
C TYR A 39 6.71 11.72 10.68
N GLY A 40 5.68 12.57 10.58
CA GLY A 40 5.82 14.01 10.32
C GLY A 40 6.19 14.35 8.87
N ILE A 41 5.88 13.46 7.92
CA ILE A 41 6.11 13.66 6.49
C ILE A 41 4.78 13.97 5.83
N ASP A 42 4.72 15.09 5.11
CA ASP A 42 3.52 15.49 4.37
C ASP A 42 3.31 14.61 3.13
N THR A 43 2.05 14.25 2.89
CA THR A 43 1.60 13.54 1.70
C THR A 43 0.59 14.36 0.90
N ASN A 44 0.66 14.31 -0.42
CA ASN A 44 -0.40 14.78 -1.31
C ASN A 44 -1.15 13.59 -1.91
N ILE A 45 -2.47 13.71 -2.04
CA ILE A 45 -3.34 12.66 -2.62
C ILE A 45 -4.02 13.26 -3.86
N GLU A 46 -3.86 12.58 -4.98
CA GLU A 46 -4.53 12.91 -6.24
C GLU A 46 -5.54 11.82 -6.57
N SER A 47 -6.83 12.14 -6.45
CA SER A 47 -7.92 11.17 -6.61
C SER A 47 -8.60 11.28 -7.98
N THR A 48 -9.17 10.16 -8.44
CA THR A 48 -10.14 10.16 -9.52
C THR A 48 -11.38 10.99 -9.15
N PRO A 49 -12.16 11.50 -10.13
CA PRO A 49 -13.33 12.34 -9.85
C PRO A 49 -14.40 11.68 -8.97
N ASP A 50 -14.52 10.35 -9.04
CA ASP A 50 -15.43 9.54 -8.22
C ASP A 50 -14.85 9.18 -6.84
N GLY A 51 -13.58 9.53 -6.58
CA GLY A 51 -12.86 9.27 -5.34
C GLY A 51 -12.51 7.80 -5.11
N SER A 52 -12.79 6.90 -6.07
CA SER A 52 -12.58 5.46 -5.87
C SER A 52 -11.11 5.07 -5.92
N LYS A 53 -10.30 5.80 -6.70
CA LYS A 53 -8.87 5.56 -6.84
C LYS A 53 -8.08 6.81 -6.57
N ALA A 54 -6.88 6.64 -6.05
CA ALA A 54 -5.96 7.75 -5.84
C ALA A 54 -4.50 7.33 -5.95
N ASP A 55 -3.68 8.30 -6.32
CA ASP A 55 -2.23 8.26 -6.17
C ASP A 55 -1.82 9.01 -4.89
N LEU A 56 -0.75 8.55 -4.26
CA LEU A 56 -0.14 9.20 -3.10
C LEU A 56 1.27 9.64 -3.42
N ILE A 57 1.57 10.91 -3.17
CA ILE A 57 2.89 11.51 -3.34
C ILE A 57 3.41 11.94 -1.97
N ALA A 58 4.56 11.41 -1.56
CA ALA A 58 5.24 11.80 -0.34
C ALA A 58 6.65 12.29 -0.67
N THR A 59 7.07 13.42 -0.09
CA THR A 59 8.42 13.97 -0.29
C THR A 59 9.22 13.86 1.00
N PHE A 60 10.34 13.16 0.95
CA PHE A 60 11.24 12.95 2.08
C PHE A 60 12.50 13.80 1.92
N GLY A 61 12.95 14.43 3.01
CA GLY A 61 14.13 15.28 3.00
C GLY A 61 13.86 16.73 2.57
N PRO A 62 14.91 17.53 2.32
CA PRO A 62 14.76 18.96 2.01
C PRO A 62 14.15 19.19 0.62
N LYS A 63 13.29 20.20 0.51
CA LYS A 63 12.67 20.63 -0.76
C LYS A 63 13.65 21.50 -1.57
N ILE A 64 14.65 20.87 -2.17
CA ILE A 64 15.69 21.49 -3.01
C ILE A 64 15.81 20.76 -4.36
N GLU A 65 16.49 21.37 -5.33
CA GLU A 65 16.74 20.74 -6.63
C GLU A 65 17.64 19.49 -6.53
N GLY A 66 17.46 18.55 -7.46
CA GLY A 66 18.31 17.34 -7.56
C GLY A 66 17.77 16.08 -6.86
N GLY A 67 16.45 15.90 -6.76
CA GLY A 67 15.82 14.74 -6.12
C GLY A 67 15.74 13.47 -6.98
N ILE A 68 15.32 12.36 -6.35
CA ILE A 68 15.03 11.07 -6.99
C ILE A 68 13.54 10.78 -6.80
N ILE A 69 12.87 10.30 -7.86
CA ILE A 69 11.49 9.79 -7.78
C ILE A 69 11.54 8.26 -7.72
N ILE A 70 10.91 7.70 -6.69
CA ILE A 70 10.60 6.27 -6.60
C ILE A 70 9.10 6.13 -6.87
N SER A 71 8.76 5.36 -7.90
CA SER A 71 7.37 5.10 -8.28
C SER A 71 7.07 3.61 -8.15
N GLY A 72 5.86 3.32 -7.67
CA GLY A 72 5.30 1.98 -7.56
C GLY A 72 3.77 2.07 -7.70
N HIS A 73 3.08 0.95 -7.59
CA HIS A 73 1.63 0.89 -7.70
C HIS A 73 1.04 0.04 -6.58
N THR A 74 -0.19 0.34 -6.17
CA THR A 74 -0.90 -0.38 -5.10
C THR A 74 -1.87 -1.42 -5.62
N ASP A 75 -2.23 -1.35 -6.91
CA ASP A 75 -3.21 -2.25 -7.51
C ASP A 75 -2.59 -3.60 -7.86
N VAL A 76 -3.42 -4.64 -7.82
CA VAL A 76 -2.97 -6.01 -8.04
C VAL A 76 -3.85 -6.73 -9.07
N VAL A 77 -3.38 -7.86 -9.59
CA VAL A 77 -4.13 -8.62 -10.60
C VAL A 77 -5.28 -9.43 -9.97
N PRO A 78 -6.37 -9.72 -10.72
CA PRO A 78 -7.45 -10.58 -10.23
C PRO A 78 -6.98 -11.95 -9.72
N VAL A 79 -7.73 -12.53 -8.78
CA VAL A 79 -7.46 -13.87 -8.21
C VAL A 79 -8.48 -14.93 -8.66
N GLN A 80 -9.60 -14.51 -9.26
CA GLN A 80 -10.66 -15.41 -9.69
C GLN A 80 -10.13 -16.48 -10.67
N GLY A 81 -10.45 -17.74 -10.41
CA GLY A 81 -10.03 -18.88 -11.24
C GLY A 81 -8.59 -19.33 -11.02
N GLN A 82 -7.86 -18.74 -10.07
CA GLN A 82 -6.52 -19.20 -9.67
C GLN A 82 -6.60 -20.16 -8.49
N ASN A 83 -5.69 -21.14 -8.45
CA ASN A 83 -5.63 -22.14 -7.38
C ASN A 83 -4.80 -21.59 -6.21
N TRP A 84 -5.46 -21.02 -5.22
CA TRP A 84 -4.84 -20.54 -3.99
C TRP A 84 -5.03 -21.54 -2.84
N ASP A 85 -3.93 -21.86 -2.13
CA ASP A 85 -3.95 -22.74 -0.96
C ASP A 85 -4.36 -22.01 0.35
N SER A 86 -4.48 -20.68 0.30
CA SER A 86 -4.89 -19.80 1.39
C SER A 86 -5.61 -18.58 0.82
N ASP A 87 -6.30 -17.81 1.65
CA ASP A 87 -6.89 -16.54 1.22
C ASP A 87 -5.79 -15.62 0.64
N PRO A 88 -5.90 -15.16 -0.64
CA PRO A 88 -4.90 -14.31 -1.26
C PRO A 88 -4.69 -12.95 -0.56
N PHE A 89 -5.70 -12.44 0.15
CA PHE A 89 -5.63 -11.17 0.89
C PHE A 89 -5.37 -11.39 2.39
N THR A 90 -4.88 -12.57 2.76
CA THR A 90 -4.33 -12.82 4.09
C THR A 90 -2.88 -13.27 3.92
N LEU A 91 -1.92 -12.46 4.34
CA LEU A 91 -0.51 -12.82 4.26
C LEU A 91 -0.21 -14.04 5.16
N VAL A 92 0.29 -15.12 4.55
CA VAL A 92 0.67 -16.36 5.25
C VAL A 92 2.16 -16.59 5.13
N ASN A 93 2.86 -16.79 6.26
CA ASN A 93 4.24 -17.26 6.26
C ASN A 93 4.25 -18.80 6.23
N LYS A 94 4.90 -19.40 5.22
CA LYS A 94 5.22 -20.84 5.19
C LYS A 94 6.69 -21.01 4.85
N ASN A 95 7.48 -21.53 5.80
CA ASN A 95 8.90 -21.85 5.62
C ASN A 95 9.72 -20.67 5.03
N ASP A 96 9.68 -19.52 5.69
CA ASP A 96 10.39 -18.28 5.30
C ASP A 96 9.97 -17.68 3.96
N ARG A 97 8.76 -18.03 3.49
CA ARG A 97 8.13 -17.40 2.33
C ARG A 97 6.79 -16.82 2.73
N LEU A 98 6.57 -15.56 2.36
CA LEU A 98 5.32 -14.85 2.58
C LEU A 98 4.45 -15.00 1.33
N TYR A 99 3.25 -15.55 1.50
CA TYR A 99 2.28 -15.81 0.45
C TYR A 99 1.10 -14.85 0.59
N GLY A 100 0.81 -14.13 -0.49
CA GLY A 100 -0.28 -13.17 -0.63
C GLY A 100 -0.35 -12.71 -2.08
N ARG A 101 -1.46 -12.12 -2.49
CA ARG A 101 -1.63 -11.51 -3.81
C ARG A 101 -0.79 -10.23 -3.93
#